data_AF-A0A2N2E0J3-F1
#
_entry.id   AF-A0A2N2E0J3-F1
#
_cell.length_a   1.000
_cell.length_b   1.000
_cell.length_c   1.000
_cell.angle_alpha   90.00
_cell.angle_beta   90.00
_cell.angle_gamma   90.00
#
_symmetry.space_group_name_H-M   'P 1'
#
loop_
_entity.id
_entity.type
_entity.pdbx_description
1 polymer ?
#
loop_
_entity_poly.entity_id
_entity_poly.type
_entity_poly.pdbx_seq_one_letter_code
_entity_poly.pdbx_strand_id
1 'polypeptide(L)'
;MTGIEEEIQCRLFELRDLTYKEFSCKLMPTVNPETVIGVRTPDLRKLAQEFSKMPEASEFLKILPHAYFEEYNLHGFMIETITDYDTVVTALDKFLPYIDNWATCDLISPKVFKKHLPKLYEKIKVWLKSDRTYTVRFGIGMLMSFYLNDDFRPEMLELVACIRSKEYYVNMMIAWYFATALAKQYEAAL
;
A
#
# COMPACT_ATOMS: atom_id res chain seq x y z
N MET A 1 21.60 -10.54 -8.36
CA MET A 1 21.13 -9.65 -7.30
C MET A 1 22.03 -8.42 -7.31
N THR A 2 21.47 -7.24 -7.05
CA THR A 2 22.29 -6.03 -6.91
C THR A 2 22.92 -6.00 -5.51
N GLY A 3 24.01 -5.26 -5.31
CA GLY A 3 24.63 -5.18 -3.97
C GLY A 3 23.69 -4.64 -2.89
N ILE A 4 22.79 -3.72 -3.24
CA ILE A 4 21.81 -3.15 -2.29
C ILE A 4 20.69 -4.13 -1.92
N GLU A 5 20.25 -4.96 -2.86
CA GLU A 5 19.25 -6.02 -2.62
C GLU A 5 19.80 -7.07 -1.66
N GLU A 6 21.04 -7.52 -1.87
CA GLU A 6 21.74 -8.43 -0.97
C GLU A 6 21.86 -7.87 0.45
N GLU A 7 22.28 -6.60 0.57
CA GLU A 7 22.40 -5.93 1.87
C GLU A 7 21.05 -5.84 2.60
N ILE A 8 19.98 -5.46 1.88
CA ILE A 8 18.63 -5.38 2.43
C ILE A 8 18.17 -6.76 2.90
N GLN A 9 18.33 -7.80 2.08
CA GLN A 9 17.93 -9.16 2.46
C GLN A 9 18.69 -9.63 3.71
N CYS A 10 19.99 -9.39 3.80
CA CYS A 10 20.77 -9.67 5.01
C CYS A 10 20.18 -8.99 6.24
N ARG A 11 19.92 -7.67 6.17
CA ARG A 11 19.32 -6.90 7.29
C ARG A 11 17.92 -7.38 7.65
N LEU A 12 17.11 -7.81 6.68
CA LEU A 12 15.79 -8.38 6.94
C LEU A 12 15.89 -9.72 7.66
N PHE A 13 16.80 -10.60 7.24
CA PHE A 13 17.02 -11.90 7.89
C PHE A 13 17.58 -11.79 9.31
N GLU A 14 18.38 -10.77 9.60
CA GLU A 14 18.83 -10.45 10.96
C GLU A 14 17.68 -10.11 11.92
N LEU A 15 16.60 -9.50 11.39
CA LEU A 15 15.42 -9.10 12.15
C LEU A 15 14.31 -10.18 12.17
N ARG A 16 14.61 -11.38 11.71
CA ARG A 16 13.64 -12.47 11.57
C ARG A 16 13.04 -12.90 12.91
N ASP A 17 11.70 -12.88 12.97
CA ASP A 17 10.89 -13.43 14.06
C ASP A 17 9.95 -14.52 13.49
N LEU A 18 10.29 -15.79 13.73
CA LEU A 18 9.53 -16.93 13.20
C LEU A 18 8.12 -17.05 13.79
N THR A 19 7.94 -16.64 15.05
CA THR A 19 6.59 -16.61 15.65
C THR A 19 5.74 -15.53 15.00
N TYR A 20 6.34 -14.39 14.67
CA TYR A 20 5.65 -13.33 13.93
C TYR A 20 5.38 -13.72 12.47
N LYS A 21 6.29 -14.46 11.82
CA LYS A 21 6.05 -15.09 10.50
C LYS A 21 4.80 -15.96 10.54
N GLU A 22 4.72 -16.92 11.46
CA GLU A 22 3.57 -17.84 11.59
C GLU A 22 2.25 -17.10 11.79
N PHE A 23 2.26 -16.06 12.62
CA PHE A 23 1.09 -15.20 12.81
C PHE A 23 0.71 -14.47 11.52
N SER A 24 1.67 -13.86 10.84
CA SER A 24 1.44 -13.07 9.62
C SER A 24 0.93 -13.93 8.46
N CYS A 25 1.49 -15.14 8.27
CA CYS A 25 1.03 -16.07 7.23
C CYS A 25 -0.45 -16.48 7.42
N LYS A 26 -0.93 -16.60 8.67
CA LYS A 26 -2.35 -16.89 8.95
C LYS A 26 -3.28 -15.75 8.50
N LEU A 27 -2.79 -14.51 8.51
CA LEU A 27 -3.55 -13.33 8.06
C LEU A 27 -3.55 -13.15 6.54
N MET A 28 -2.57 -13.76 5.85
CA MET A 28 -2.39 -13.67 4.40
C MET A 28 -2.29 -15.07 3.77
N PRO A 29 -3.37 -15.87 3.81
CA PRO A 29 -3.33 -17.27 3.38
C PRO A 29 -3.01 -17.47 1.89
N THR A 30 -3.09 -16.41 1.08
CA THR A 30 -2.76 -16.44 -0.35
C THR A 30 -1.29 -16.14 -0.65
N VAL A 31 -0.51 -15.69 0.33
CA VAL A 31 0.93 -15.42 0.19
C VAL A 31 1.71 -16.69 0.48
N ASN A 32 2.72 -16.99 -0.34
CA ASN A 32 3.60 -18.14 -0.13
C ASN A 32 4.34 -18.00 1.21
N PRO A 33 4.17 -18.91 2.19
CA PRO A 33 4.86 -18.81 3.46
C PRO A 33 6.39 -18.83 3.36
N GLU A 34 6.95 -19.41 2.30
CA GLU A 34 8.40 -19.45 2.08
C GLU A 34 8.99 -18.08 1.70
N THR A 35 8.17 -17.17 1.17
CA THR A 35 8.60 -15.80 0.83
C THR A 35 8.37 -14.82 1.98
N VAL A 36 7.93 -15.28 3.15
CA VAL A 36 7.75 -14.45 4.34
C VAL A 36 8.92 -14.67 5.29
N ILE A 37 9.63 -13.60 5.63
CA ILE A 37 10.76 -13.63 6.58
C ILE A 37 10.22 -13.59 8.02
N GLY A 38 9.26 -12.71 8.30
CA GLY A 38 8.74 -12.45 9.64
C GLY A 38 9.38 -11.24 10.31
N VAL A 39 9.47 -10.10 9.63
CA VAL A 39 10.00 -8.87 10.21
C VAL A 39 8.86 -7.96 10.69
N ARG A 40 8.96 -7.46 11.92
CA ARG A 40 7.92 -6.60 12.50
C ARG A 40 7.87 -5.23 11.82
N THR A 41 6.65 -4.71 11.64
CA THR A 41 6.40 -3.41 11.00
C THR A 41 7.23 -2.24 11.56
N PRO A 42 7.41 -2.07 12.88
CA PRO A 42 8.23 -0.98 13.42
C PRO A 42 9.68 -1.04 12.93
N ASP A 43 10.26 -2.24 12.79
CA ASP A 43 11.64 -2.40 12.38
C ASP A 43 11.79 -2.23 10.85
N LEU A 44 10.80 -2.69 10.06
CA LEU A 44 10.72 -2.36 8.63
C LEU A 44 10.67 -0.85 8.38
N ARG A 45 9.88 -0.10 9.17
CA ARG A 45 9.81 1.37 9.04
C ARG A 45 11.14 2.04 9.39
N LYS A 46 11.86 1.57 10.41
CA LYS A 46 13.21 2.07 10.74
C LYS A 46 14.18 1.80 9.60
N LEU A 47 14.22 0.56 9.10
CA LEU A 47 15.05 0.20 7.96
C LEU A 47 14.75 1.07 6.73
N ALA A 48 13.47 1.27 6.40
CA ALA A 48 13.10 2.12 5.27
C ALA A 48 13.64 3.55 5.42
N GLN A 49 13.59 4.13 6.63
CA GLN A 49 14.15 5.46 6.90
C GLN A 49 15.68 5.50 6.84
N GLU A 50 16.36 4.41 7.21
CA GLU A 50 17.81 4.28 7.07
C GLU A 50 18.20 4.22 5.60
N PHE A 51 17.63 3.27 4.85
CA PHE A 51 17.96 3.04 3.44
C PHE A 51 17.54 4.21 2.55
N SER A 52 16.43 4.91 2.83
CA SER A 52 16.00 6.06 2.01
C SER A 52 16.97 7.24 2.02
N LYS A 53 17.95 7.26 2.94
CA LYS A 53 19.00 8.29 2.99
C LYS A 53 20.25 7.91 2.19
N MET A 54 20.36 6.67 1.74
CA MET A 54 21.49 6.19 0.96
C MET A 54 21.35 6.60 -0.51
N PRO A 55 22.44 6.94 -1.22
CA PRO A 55 22.42 7.21 -2.65
C PRO A 55 21.78 6.08 -3.48
N GLU A 56 21.98 4.84 -3.04
CA GLU A 56 21.54 3.60 -3.69
C GLU A 56 20.05 3.30 -3.46
N ALA A 57 19.35 4.06 -2.61
CA ALA A 57 17.92 3.87 -2.32
C ALA A 57 17.06 3.81 -3.60
N SER A 58 17.40 4.65 -4.58
CA SER A 58 16.71 4.72 -5.85
C SER A 58 16.92 3.49 -6.73
N GLU A 59 18.00 2.73 -6.53
CA GLU A 59 18.25 1.48 -7.22
C GLU A 59 17.36 0.36 -6.67
N PHE A 60 17.22 0.25 -5.34
CA PHE A 60 16.32 -0.74 -4.75
C PHE A 60 14.86 -0.56 -5.20
N LEU A 61 14.38 0.69 -5.32
CA LEU A 61 13.03 0.98 -5.82
C LEU A 61 12.82 0.58 -7.29
N LYS A 62 13.88 0.27 -8.05
CA LYS A 62 13.80 -0.23 -9.43
C LYS A 62 13.81 -1.77 -9.50
N ILE A 63 14.12 -2.45 -8.39
CA ILE A 63 14.19 -3.90 -8.33
C ILE A 63 12.79 -4.42 -8.09
N LEU A 64 12.16 -4.93 -9.15
CA LEU A 64 10.85 -5.57 -9.13
C LEU A 64 10.87 -6.71 -10.17
N PRO A 65 10.25 -7.87 -9.90
CA PRO A 65 9.58 -8.24 -8.64
C PRO A 65 10.57 -8.53 -7.51
N HIS A 66 10.13 -8.37 -6.26
CA HIS A 66 10.89 -8.77 -5.07
C HIS A 66 10.71 -10.25 -4.74
N ALA A 67 11.67 -10.83 -4.02
CA ALA A 67 11.65 -12.22 -3.59
C ALA A 67 10.84 -12.42 -2.31
N TYR A 68 10.90 -11.47 -1.38
CA TYR A 68 10.30 -11.56 -0.05
C TYR A 68 9.17 -10.55 0.17
N PHE A 69 8.16 -10.96 0.94
CA PHE A 69 7.05 -10.11 1.37
C PHE A 69 7.52 -8.83 2.07
N GLU A 70 8.54 -8.95 2.92
CA GLU A 70 9.12 -7.83 3.64
C GLU A 70 9.82 -6.81 2.74
N GLU A 71 10.38 -7.21 1.59
CA GLU A 71 10.96 -6.30 0.61
C GLU A 71 9.89 -5.42 -0.03
N TYR A 72 8.69 -5.97 -0.32
CA TYR A 72 7.55 -5.18 -0.78
C TYR A 72 7.11 -4.14 0.26
N ASN A 73 7.04 -4.53 1.53
CA ASN A 73 6.67 -3.60 2.60
C ASN A 73 7.73 -2.51 2.81
N LEU A 74 9.02 -2.88 2.75
CA LEU A 74 10.14 -1.95 2.82
C LEU A 74 10.08 -0.95 1.65
N HIS A 75 9.90 -1.42 0.42
CA HIS A 75 9.75 -0.59 -0.78
C HIS A 75 8.59 0.39 -0.59
N GLY A 76 7.42 -0.08 -0.15
CA GLY A 76 6.27 0.77 0.15
C GLY A 76 6.59 1.88 1.17
N PHE A 77 7.28 1.54 2.26
CA PHE A 77 7.71 2.54 3.25
C PHE A 77 8.76 3.52 2.72
N MET A 78 9.66 3.08 1.85
CA MET A 78 10.61 3.97 1.20
C MET A 78 9.89 4.97 0.29
N ILE A 79 8.86 4.54 -0.45
CA ILE A 79 7.98 5.45 -1.21
C ILE A 79 7.33 6.50 -0.28
N GLU A 80 6.88 6.12 0.91
CA GLU A 80 6.28 7.07 1.87
C GLU A 80 7.25 8.17 2.35
N THR A 81 8.57 7.95 2.24
CA THR A 81 9.57 8.97 2.61
C THR A 81 9.72 10.08 1.58
N ILE A 82 9.26 9.85 0.35
CA ILE A 82 9.33 10.82 -0.75
C ILE A 82 8.35 11.96 -0.47
N THR A 83 8.84 13.19 -0.55
CA THR A 83 8.09 14.41 -0.22
C THR A 83 7.50 15.12 -1.44
N ASP A 84 7.93 14.74 -2.64
CA ASP A 84 7.38 15.23 -3.90
C ASP A 84 6.21 14.36 -4.38
N TYR A 85 5.07 15.00 -4.67
CA TYR A 85 3.83 14.31 -5.02
C TYR A 85 3.96 13.53 -6.34
N ASP A 86 4.48 14.17 -7.39
CA ASP A 86 4.52 13.56 -8.73
C ASP A 86 5.51 12.38 -8.76
N THR A 87 6.58 12.47 -7.96
CA THR A 87 7.55 11.38 -7.74
C THR A 87 6.91 10.20 -6.99
N VAL A 88 6.12 10.46 -5.93
CA VAL A 88 5.38 9.40 -5.22
C VAL A 88 4.41 8.68 -6.15
N VAL A 89 3.62 9.43 -6.92
CA VAL A 89 2.65 8.84 -7.86
C VAL A 89 3.36 7.97 -8.89
N THR A 90 4.47 8.46 -9.45
CA THR A 90 5.28 7.70 -10.42
C THR A 90 5.83 6.41 -9.81
N ALA A 91 6.31 6.47 -8.57
CA ALA A 91 6.81 5.28 -7.87
C ALA A 91 5.70 4.27 -7.59
N LEU A 92 4.54 4.73 -7.11
CA LEU A 92 3.38 3.88 -6.87
C LEU A 92 2.85 3.22 -8.15
N ASP A 93 2.79 3.94 -9.26
CA ASP A 93 2.35 3.37 -10.54
C ASP A 93 3.25 2.23 -11.03
N LYS A 94 4.55 2.28 -10.72
CA LYS A 94 5.49 1.19 -11.00
C LYS A 94 5.37 0.05 -10.00
N PHE A 95 5.06 0.35 -8.75
CA PHE A 95 5.06 -0.59 -7.64
C PHE A 95 3.75 -1.41 -7.52
N LEU A 96 2.59 -0.73 -7.60
CA LEU A 96 1.26 -1.33 -7.43
C LEU A 96 1.00 -2.56 -8.33
N PRO A 97 1.51 -2.65 -9.58
CA PRO A 97 1.33 -3.84 -10.40
C PRO A 97 1.88 -5.14 -9.81
N TYR A 98 2.82 -5.06 -8.87
CA TYR A 98 3.47 -6.20 -8.23
C TYR A 98 2.89 -6.57 -6.86
N ILE A 99 1.94 -5.79 -6.34
CA ILE A 99 1.27 -6.12 -5.08
C ILE A 99 0.20 -7.18 -5.32
N ASP A 100 0.27 -8.25 -4.55
CA ASP A 100 -0.59 -9.43 -4.65
C ASP A 100 -1.32 -9.78 -3.34
N ASN A 101 -1.23 -8.91 -2.33
CA ASN A 101 -1.81 -9.14 -1.02
C ASN A 101 -2.31 -7.84 -0.39
N TRP A 102 -3.27 -7.98 0.53
CA TRP A 102 -3.92 -6.84 1.16
C TRP A 102 -3.02 -6.13 2.19
N ALA A 103 -2.12 -6.86 2.84
CA ALA A 103 -1.31 -6.31 3.92
C ALA A 103 -0.30 -5.28 3.40
N THR A 104 0.42 -5.58 2.31
CA THR A 104 1.29 -4.60 1.64
C THR A 104 0.48 -3.44 1.09
N CYS A 105 -0.66 -3.72 0.45
CA CYS A 105 -1.52 -2.69 -0.16
C CYS A 105 -1.98 -1.64 0.87
N ASP A 106 -2.51 -2.08 2.01
CA ASP A 106 -3.14 -1.18 3.00
C ASP A 106 -2.13 -0.46 3.90
N LEU A 107 -0.89 -0.91 3.90
CA LEU A 107 0.20 -0.40 4.73
C LEU A 107 0.83 0.89 4.16
N ILE A 108 0.51 1.22 2.91
CA ILE A 108 1.06 2.36 2.15
C ILE A 108 0.05 3.50 2.13
N SER A 109 0.42 4.63 2.73
CA SER A 109 -0.37 5.87 2.76
C SER A 109 0.56 7.10 2.82
N PRO A 110 1.15 7.50 1.66
CA PRO A 110 2.10 8.61 1.60
C PRO A 110 1.53 9.91 2.16
N LYS A 111 2.21 10.50 3.16
CA LYS A 111 1.71 11.69 3.85
C LYS A 111 1.63 12.93 2.96
N VAL A 112 2.43 12.98 1.88
CA VAL A 112 2.44 14.08 0.89
C VAL A 112 1.04 14.28 0.28
N PHE A 113 0.25 13.21 0.16
CA PHE A 113 -1.11 13.24 -0.37
C PHE A 113 -2.05 14.22 0.33
N LYS A 114 -1.89 14.44 1.65
CA LYS A 114 -2.69 15.42 2.40
C LYS A 114 -2.58 16.85 1.86
N LYS A 115 -1.45 17.18 1.21
CA LYS A 115 -1.18 18.52 0.66
C LYS A 115 -1.64 18.66 -0.79
N HIS A 116 -2.09 17.58 -1.42
CA HIS A 116 -2.38 17.52 -2.86
C HIS A 116 -3.71 16.80 -3.16
N LEU A 117 -4.70 16.95 -2.29
CA LEU A 117 -5.98 16.25 -2.40
C LEU A 117 -6.65 16.42 -3.79
N PRO A 118 -6.76 17.62 -4.39
CA PRO A 118 -7.36 17.73 -5.72
C PRO A 118 -6.65 16.88 -6.79
N LYS A 119 -5.30 16.87 -6.80
CA LYS A 119 -4.52 16.04 -7.73
C LYS A 119 -4.68 14.55 -7.42
N LEU A 120 -4.63 14.18 -6.14
CA LEU A 120 -4.80 12.82 -5.67
C LEU A 120 -6.17 12.25 -6.08
N TYR A 121 -7.24 13.04 -5.98
CA TYR A 121 -8.57 12.57 -6.35
C TYR A 121 -8.65 12.16 -7.82
N GLU A 122 -8.08 12.97 -8.72
CA GLU A 122 -8.00 12.59 -10.14
C GLU A 122 -7.16 11.33 -10.34
N LYS A 123 -6.07 11.19 -9.61
CA LYS A 123 -5.24 9.98 -9.69
C LYS A 123 -5.96 8.73 -9.17
N ILE A 124 -6.73 8.85 -8.09
CA ILE A 124 -7.56 7.77 -7.56
C ILE A 124 -8.53 7.26 -8.62
N LYS A 125 -9.23 8.14 -9.35
CA LYS A 125 -10.14 7.74 -10.43
C LYS A 125 -9.44 6.89 -11.49
N VAL A 126 -8.15 7.10 -11.73
CA VAL A 126 -7.34 6.26 -12.62
C VAL A 126 -7.10 4.89 -11.99
N TRP A 127 -6.65 4.82 -10.73
CA TRP A 127 -6.42 3.54 -10.04
C TRP A 127 -7.69 2.69 -9.92
N LEU A 128 -8.86 3.30 -9.71
CA LEU A 128 -10.14 2.60 -9.63
C LEU A 128 -10.58 1.96 -10.95
N LYS A 129 -10.05 2.40 -12.09
CA LYS A 129 -10.31 1.81 -13.42
C LYS A 129 -9.32 0.71 -13.81
N SER A 130 -8.36 0.41 -12.95
CA SER A 130 -7.38 -0.66 -13.19
C SER A 130 -8.06 -2.03 -13.27
N ASP A 131 -7.47 -2.92 -14.07
CA ASP A 131 -7.82 -4.34 -14.11
C ASP A 131 -7.15 -5.14 -12.97
N ARG A 132 -6.27 -4.51 -12.18
CA ARG A 132 -5.54 -5.14 -11.08
C ARG A 132 -6.26 -4.97 -9.74
N THR A 133 -6.60 -6.10 -9.12
CA THR A 133 -7.25 -6.21 -7.81
C THR A 133 -6.71 -5.23 -6.76
N TYR A 134 -5.40 -5.26 -6.51
CA TYR A 134 -4.79 -4.45 -5.45
C TYR A 134 -4.59 -2.99 -5.83
N THR A 135 -4.51 -2.66 -7.13
CA THR A 135 -4.54 -1.26 -7.57
C THR A 135 -5.90 -0.62 -7.32
N VAL A 136 -6.99 -1.35 -7.61
CA VAL A 136 -8.35 -0.88 -7.29
C VAL A 136 -8.53 -0.77 -5.78
N ARG A 137 -8.11 -1.78 -5.01
CA ARG A 137 -8.14 -1.75 -3.53
C ARG A 137 -7.40 -0.53 -2.99
N PHE A 138 -6.20 -0.27 -3.49
CA PHE A 138 -5.39 0.88 -3.10
C PHE A 138 -6.13 2.21 -3.35
N GLY A 139 -6.73 2.37 -4.54
CA GLY A 139 -7.54 3.54 -4.87
C GLY A 139 -8.69 3.78 -3.88
N ILE A 140 -9.44 2.73 -3.53
CA ILE A 140 -10.52 2.82 -2.52
C ILE A 140 -9.93 3.18 -1.14
N GLY A 141 -8.78 2.61 -0.77
CA GLY A 141 -8.09 2.92 0.49
C GLY A 141 -7.63 4.36 0.59
N MET A 142 -7.20 4.96 -0.52
CA MET A 142 -6.87 6.38 -0.55
C MET A 142 -8.12 7.25 -0.38
N LEU A 143 -9.27 6.89 -0.97
CA LEU A 143 -10.54 7.59 -0.70
C LEU A 143 -10.91 7.51 0.78
N MET A 144 -10.89 6.30 1.34
CA MET A 144 -11.22 6.04 2.74
C MET A 144 -10.36 6.86 3.70
N SER A 145 -9.05 6.93 3.42
CA SER A 145 -8.05 7.51 4.32
C SER A 145 -8.00 9.04 4.28
N PHE A 146 -8.22 9.63 3.10
CA PHE A 146 -7.99 11.06 2.90
C PHE A 146 -9.26 11.90 2.75
N TYR A 147 -10.42 11.30 2.42
CA TYR A 147 -11.59 12.08 2.02
C TYR A 147 -12.84 11.84 2.86
N LEU A 148 -12.89 10.86 3.78
CA LEU A 148 -14.11 10.66 4.58
C LEU A 148 -14.32 11.68 5.71
N ASN A 149 -13.51 12.74 5.79
CA ASN A 149 -13.64 13.83 6.76
C ASN A 149 -13.98 15.15 6.02
N ASP A 150 -13.14 16.18 6.16
CA ASP A 150 -13.42 17.55 5.68
C ASP A 150 -13.53 17.66 4.14
N ASP A 151 -12.79 16.85 3.39
CA ASP A 151 -12.79 16.85 1.93
C ASP A 151 -13.83 15.88 1.31
N PHE A 152 -14.76 15.38 2.12
CA PHE A 152 -15.79 14.45 1.67
C PHE A 152 -16.74 15.08 0.66
N ARG A 153 -17.09 14.31 -0.37
CA ARG A 153 -18.16 14.65 -1.31
C ARG A 153 -19.02 13.41 -1.56
N PRO A 154 -20.36 13.53 -1.59
CA PRO A 154 -21.26 12.39 -1.82
C PRO A 154 -20.93 11.58 -3.09
N GLU A 155 -20.45 12.23 -4.15
CA GLU A 155 -20.00 11.57 -5.39
C GLU A 155 -18.93 10.49 -5.17
N MET A 156 -18.18 10.56 -4.07
CA MET A 156 -17.17 9.54 -3.74
C MET A 156 -17.82 8.23 -3.30
N LEU A 157 -18.99 8.29 -2.64
CA LEU A 157 -19.78 7.10 -2.34
C LEU A 157 -20.27 6.46 -3.63
N GLU A 158 -20.81 7.26 -4.54
CA GLU A 158 -21.27 6.78 -5.86
C GLU A 158 -20.12 6.13 -6.63
N LEU A 159 -18.94 6.76 -6.63
CA LEU A 159 -17.75 6.25 -7.30
C LEU A 159 -17.36 4.86 -6.80
N VAL A 160 -17.38 4.63 -5.48
CA VAL A 160 -17.09 3.32 -4.89
C VAL A 160 -18.26 2.34 -5.11
N ALA A 161 -19.51 2.80 -4.99
CA ALA A 161 -20.71 2.01 -5.22
C ALA A 161 -20.84 1.52 -6.67
N CYS A 162 -20.25 2.21 -7.65
CA CYS A 162 -20.26 1.81 -9.06
C CYS A 162 -19.26 0.72 -9.40
N ILE A 163 -18.29 0.41 -8.52
CA ILE A 163 -17.31 -0.63 -8.76
C ILE A 163 -18.01 -1.99 -8.75
N ARG A 164 -17.85 -2.75 -9.83
CA ARG A 164 -18.38 -4.11 -9.98
C ARG A 164 -17.19 -5.05 -10.13
N SER A 165 -16.91 -5.85 -9.11
CA SER A 165 -15.79 -6.78 -9.09
C SER A 165 -16.21 -8.14 -8.56
N LYS A 166 -15.61 -9.21 -9.11
CA LYS A 166 -15.71 -10.57 -8.56
C LYS A 166 -14.59 -10.85 -7.56
N GLU A 167 -13.62 -9.94 -7.45
CA GLU A 167 -12.43 -10.09 -6.61
C GLU A 167 -12.78 -9.89 -5.14
N TYR A 168 -12.54 -10.91 -4.33
CA TYR A 168 -12.83 -10.90 -2.90
C TYR A 168 -12.23 -9.66 -2.19
N TYR A 169 -10.95 -9.36 -2.44
CA TYR A 169 -10.26 -8.25 -1.77
C TYR A 169 -10.70 -6.86 -2.25
N VAL A 170 -11.28 -6.73 -3.45
CA VAL A 170 -11.93 -5.48 -3.86
C VAL A 170 -13.26 -5.32 -3.13
N ASN A 171 -14.09 -6.36 -3.13
CA ASN A 171 -15.40 -6.32 -2.45
C ASN A 171 -15.27 -6.10 -0.94
N MET A 172 -14.26 -6.69 -0.30
CA MET A 172 -13.94 -6.43 1.10
C MET A 172 -13.57 -4.96 1.33
N MET A 173 -12.81 -4.33 0.41
CA MET A 173 -12.45 -2.92 0.54
C MET A 173 -13.63 -1.98 0.33
N ILE A 174 -14.52 -2.31 -0.60
CA ILE A 174 -15.79 -1.59 -0.79
C ILE A 174 -16.60 -1.63 0.50
N ALA A 175 -16.79 -2.82 1.09
CA ALA A 175 -17.53 -2.96 2.34
C ALA A 175 -16.88 -2.16 3.50
N TRP A 176 -15.55 -2.20 3.62
CA TRP A 176 -14.84 -1.44 4.65
C TRP A 176 -14.95 0.08 4.43
N TYR A 177 -14.89 0.53 3.18
CA TYR A 177 -15.12 1.93 2.83
C TYR A 177 -16.50 2.40 3.29
N PHE A 178 -17.57 1.66 2.97
CA PHE A 178 -18.94 2.02 3.37
C PHE A 178 -19.16 1.94 4.88
N ALA A 179 -18.60 0.94 5.56
CA ALA A 179 -18.66 0.86 7.03
C ALA A 179 -17.99 2.09 7.68
N THR A 180 -16.86 2.52 7.13
CA THR A 180 -16.14 3.71 7.62
C THR A 180 -16.87 5.00 7.25
N ALA A 181 -17.48 5.08 6.06
CA ALA A 181 -18.27 6.21 5.62
C ALA A 181 -19.52 6.38 6.49
N LEU A 182 -20.22 5.29 6.82
CA LEU A 182 -21.37 5.33 7.74
C LEU A 182 -21.00 5.90 9.11
N ALA A 183 -19.80 5.58 9.62
CA ALA A 183 -19.32 6.10 10.90
C ALA A 183 -18.94 7.60 10.86
N LYS A 184 -18.53 8.12 9.69
CA LYS A 184 -17.97 9.48 9.56
C LYS A 184 -18.90 10.48 8.87
N GLN A 185 -19.76 10.01 7.99
CA GLN A 185 -20.60 10.77 7.06
C GLN A 185 -22.02 10.17 7.07
N TYR A 186 -22.56 9.93 8.27
CA TYR A 186 -23.77 9.14 8.52
C TYR A 186 -24.94 9.47 7.57
N GLU A 187 -25.35 10.74 7.50
CA GLU A 187 -26.48 11.18 6.67
C GLU A 187 -26.28 10.96 5.18
N ALA A 188 -25.03 11.04 4.69
CA ALA A 188 -24.73 10.86 3.27
C ALA A 188 -24.56 9.39 2.89
N ALA A 189 -24.20 8.53 3.86
CA ALA A 189 -23.88 7.12 3.64
C ALA A 189 -25.05 6.16 3.94
N LEU A 190 -26.17 6.69 4.45
CA LEU A 190 -27.43 5.96 4.67
C LEU A 190 -28.25 5.88 3.36
#